data_AF-A0A6M9PM52-F1
#
_entry.id   AF-A0A6M9PM52-F1
#
_cell.length_a   1.000
_cell.length_b   1.000
_cell.length_c   1.000
_cell.angle_alpha   90.00
_cell.angle_beta   90.00
_cell.angle_gamma   90.00
#
_symmetry.space_group_name_H-M   'P 1'
#
loop_
_entity.id
_entity.type
_entity.pdbx_description
1 polymer ?
#
loop_
_entity_poly.entity_id
_entity_poly.type
_entity_poly.pdbx_seq_one_letter_code
_entity_poly.pdbx_strand_id
1 'polypeptide(L)'
;MPRYQFKCGSCKYECIGSIGVEQGIHSFKASMLCGECKEINNYTVSRKGGIDDKIENESICKSCGAYKHLKIWDGLTCPKCTNPIRAIGYDVDATKSSRFKWRV
;
A
#
# COMPACT_ATOMS: atom_id res chain seq x y z
N MET A 1 12.63 4.54 -5.92
CA MET A 1 11.19 4.81 -5.70
C MET A 1 10.37 3.62 -6.17
N PRO A 2 9.27 3.26 -5.49
CA PRO A 2 8.32 2.29 -6.04
C PRO A 2 7.84 2.82 -7.40
N ARG A 3 7.89 1.97 -8.44
CA ARG A 3 7.53 2.35 -9.83
C ARG A 3 6.07 2.80 -9.97
N TYR A 4 5.21 2.40 -9.04
CA TYR A 4 3.78 2.69 -9.06
C TYR A 4 3.33 3.21 -7.69
N GLN A 5 2.65 4.35 -7.70
CA GLN A 5 1.85 4.85 -6.57
C GLN A 5 0.39 4.59 -6.88
N PHE A 6 -0.44 4.41 -5.87
CA PHE A 6 -1.87 4.19 -6.03
C PHE A 6 -2.60 5.33 -5.33
N LYS A 7 -3.56 6.02 -5.96
CA LYS A 7 -4.43 7.00 -5.29
C LYS A 7 -5.92 6.70 -5.37
N CYS A 8 -6.64 6.98 -4.28
CA CYS A 8 -8.07 6.77 -4.19
C CYS A 8 -8.85 8.01 -4.65
N GLY A 9 -9.73 7.87 -5.64
CA GLY A 9 -10.60 8.94 -6.11
C GLY A 9 -11.73 9.29 -5.13
N SER A 10 -12.27 8.29 -4.41
CA SER A 10 -13.35 8.49 -3.45
C SER A 10 -12.92 9.27 -2.21
N CYS A 11 -11.66 9.15 -1.79
CA CYS A 11 -11.11 9.86 -0.62
C CYS A 11 -10.48 11.21 -0.96
N LYS A 12 -10.89 11.84 -2.08
CA LYS A 12 -10.28 13.09 -2.56
C LYS A 12 -8.74 13.01 -2.63
N TYR A 13 -8.20 11.84 -2.99
CA TYR A 13 -6.77 11.57 -3.10
C TYR A 13 -5.96 11.64 -1.80
N GLU A 14 -6.59 11.69 -0.62
CA GLU A 14 -5.91 11.71 0.68
C GLU A 14 -5.30 10.36 1.07
N CYS A 15 -5.65 9.29 0.37
CA CYS A 15 -5.13 7.95 0.61
C CYS A 15 -4.27 7.52 -0.57
N ILE A 16 -2.98 7.32 -0.29
CA ILE A 16 -2.00 6.83 -1.27
C ILE A 16 -1.51 5.46 -0.79
N GLY A 17 -1.59 4.47 -1.68
CA GLY A 17 -0.99 3.15 -1.49
C GLY A 17 0.20 2.94 -2.38
N SER A 18 0.98 1.93 -2.04
CA SER A 18 2.08 1.40 -2.85
C SER A 18 2.00 -0.13 -2.78
N ILE A 19 2.38 -0.82 -3.83
CA ILE A 19 2.46 -2.29 -3.81
C ILE A 19 3.40 -2.70 -2.67
N GLY A 20 2.85 -3.42 -1.68
CA GLY A 20 3.52 -3.80 -0.46
C GLY A 20 3.73 -5.31 -0.26
N VAL A 21 3.28 -6.15 -1.19
CA VAL A 21 3.45 -7.61 -1.10
C VAL A 21 4.65 -8.05 -1.94
N GLU A 22 5.85 -7.80 -1.40
CA GLU A 22 7.05 -8.48 -1.91
C GLU A 22 7.06 -9.89 -1.34
N GLN A 23 6.85 -10.90 -2.18
CA GLN A 23 7.00 -12.30 -1.80
C GLN A 23 8.44 -12.72 -2.04
N GLY A 24 9.20 -12.89 -0.96
CA GLY A 24 10.46 -13.61 -0.97
C GLY A 24 10.24 -15.12 -0.86
N ILE A 25 11.31 -15.89 -1.01
CA ILE A 25 11.29 -17.36 -0.91
C ILE A 25 10.87 -17.80 0.50
N HIS A 26 11.26 -17.06 1.54
CA HIS A 26 11.05 -17.42 2.94
C HIS A 26 10.23 -16.40 3.74
N SER A 27 9.98 -15.21 3.20
CA SER A 27 9.25 -14.14 3.88
C SER A 27 8.36 -13.37 2.90
N PHE A 28 7.34 -12.70 3.41
CA PHE A 28 6.57 -11.72 2.65
C PHE A 28 6.53 -10.40 3.41
N LYS A 29 6.62 -9.29 2.68
CA LYS A 29 6.33 -7.97 3.25
C LYS A 29 4.82 -7.75 3.26
N ALA A 30 4.32 -7.16 4.34
CA ALA A 30 2.94 -6.73 4.47
C ALA A 30 2.90 -5.28 4.97
N SER A 31 1.85 -4.56 4.58
CA SER A 31 1.60 -3.20 5.08
C SER A 31 0.61 -3.25 6.24
N MET A 32 0.82 -2.42 7.25
CA MET A 32 -0.08 -2.19 8.38
C MET A 32 -0.63 -0.78 8.29
N LEU A 33 -1.91 -0.61 8.60
CA LEU A 33 -2.56 0.67 8.74
C LEU A 33 -2.94 0.90 10.21
N CYS A 34 -2.59 2.06 10.75
CA CYS A 34 -3.12 2.51 12.03
C CYS A 34 -4.56 3.01 11.91
N GLY A 35 -5.49 2.46 12.70
CA GLY A 35 -6.88 2.89 12.72
C GLY A 35 -7.09 4.31 13.25
N GLU A 36 -6.21 4.79 14.13
CA GLU A 36 -6.31 6.14 14.69
C GLU A 36 -5.67 7.18 13.76
N CYS A 37 -4.39 7.01 13.44
CA CYS A 37 -3.61 7.98 12.68
C CYS A 37 -3.76 7.81 11.16
N LYS A 38 -4.33 6.70 10.68
CA LYS A 38 -4.45 6.34 9.25
C LYS A 38 -3.10 6.26 8.53
N GLU A 39 -2.04 6.01 9.29
CA GLU A 39 -0.66 5.89 8.80
C GLU A 39 -0.36 4.44 8.37
N ILE A 40 0.42 4.29 7.30
CA ILE A 40 0.82 3.00 6.76
C ILE A 40 2.28 2.70 7.12
N ASN A 41 2.54 1.54 7.71
CA ASN A 41 3.90 1.05 7.99
C ASN A 41 4.12 -0.32 7.32
N ASN A 42 5.35 -0.66 6.92
CA ASN A 42 5.65 -1.94 6.29
C ASN A 42 6.41 -2.85 7.28
N TYR A 43 6.11 -4.14 7.27
CA TYR A 43 6.79 -5.13 8.09
C TYR A 43 6.99 -6.44 7.32
N THR A 44 7.94 -7.24 7.79
CA THR A 44 8.28 -8.54 7.20
C THR A 44 7.66 -9.64 8.05
N VAL A 45 7.00 -10.58 7.39
CA VAL A 45 6.42 -11.78 7.99
C VAL A 45 7.07 -13.00 7.37
N SER A 46 7.66 -13.85 8.19
CA SER A 46 8.15 -15.15 7.74
C SER A 46 6.99 -16.09 7.39
N ARG A 47 7.18 -16.95 6.38
CA ARG A 47 6.17 -17.98 6.08
C ARG A 47 6.16 -19.05 7.18
N LYS A 48 4.96 -19.56 7.49
CA LYS A 48 4.77 -20.74 8.36
C LYS A 48 5.68 -21.89 7.89
N GLY A 49 6.57 -22.35 8.76
CA GLY A 49 7.59 -23.37 8.47
C GLY A 49 8.99 -22.82 8.17
N GLY A 50 9.18 -21.49 8.20
CA GLY A 50 10.49 -20.85 8.31
C GLY A 50 11.05 -20.94 9.72
N ILE A 51 12.37 -20.79 9.86
CA ILE A 51 13.09 -20.97 11.13
C ILE A 51 12.70 -19.92 12.19
N ASP A 52 12.09 -18.80 11.77
CA ASP A 52 11.59 -17.74 12.63
C ASP A 52 10.14 -17.40 12.23
N ASP A 53 9.13 -17.89 12.94
CA ASP A 53 7.73 -17.39 12.83
C ASP A 53 7.57 -15.96 13.41
N LYS A 54 8.68 -15.29 13.70
CA LYS A 54 8.72 -13.98 14.33
C LYS A 54 8.45 -12.89 13.31
N ILE A 55 7.56 -11.98 13.67
CA ILE A 55 7.55 -10.64 13.08
C ILE A 55 8.89 -10.01 13.47
N GLU A 56 9.82 -9.91 12.51
CA GLU A 56 11.20 -9.47 12.77
C GLU A 56 11.31 -8.00 13.22
N ASN A 57 10.24 -7.21 13.09
CA ASN A 57 10.21 -5.81 13.49
C ASN A 57 9.03 -5.51 14.40
N GLU A 58 9.24 -4.83 15.53
CA GLU A 58 8.14 -4.32 16.36
C GLU A 58 7.19 -3.46 15.51
N SER A 59 6.00 -3.99 15.23
CA SER A 59 5.00 -3.27 14.45
C SER A 59 4.34 -2.24 15.36
N ILE A 60 4.85 -1.02 15.31
CA ILE A 60 4.35 0.12 16.07
C ILE A 60 3.92 1.23 15.10
N CYS A 61 2.81 1.92 15.38
CA CYS A 61 2.44 3.12 14.65
C CYS A 61 3.48 4.22 14.91
N LYS A 62 4.08 4.79 13.87
CA LYS A 62 5.10 5.84 14.03
C LYS A 62 4.54 7.15 14.58
N SER A 63 3.25 7.42 14.34
CA SER A 63 2.57 8.60 14.86
C SER A 63 2.17 8.47 16.34
N CYS A 64 1.38 7.45 16.71
CA CYS A 64 0.86 7.33 18.08
C CYS A 64 1.63 6.36 18.99
N GLY A 65 2.60 5.61 18.48
CA GLY A 65 3.38 4.65 19.27
C GLY A 65 2.60 3.39 19.70
N ALA A 66 1.35 3.23 19.28
CA ALA A 66 0.54 2.08 19.65
C ALA A 66 0.65 0.93 18.63
N TYR A 67 0.71 -0.31 19.14
CA TYR A 67 0.61 -1.53 18.33
C TYR A 67 -0.84 -2.03 18.20
N LYS A 68 -1.69 -1.76 19.21
CA LYS A 68 -3.08 -2.28 19.31
C LYS A 68 -4.01 -1.75 18.22
N HIS A 69 -3.70 -0.59 17.66
CA HIS A 69 -4.53 0.06 16.64
C HIS A 69 -4.10 -0.28 15.21
N LEU A 70 -3.11 -1.15 15.03
CA LEU A 70 -2.64 -1.57 13.72
C LEU A 70 -3.52 -2.69 13.15
N LYS A 71 -3.91 -2.54 11.89
CA LYS A 71 -4.62 -3.55 11.10
C LYS A 71 -3.84 -3.87 9.84
N ILE A 72 -3.89 -5.12 9.38
CA ILE A 72 -3.24 -5.53 8.13
C ILE A 72 -3.93 -4.84 6.95
N TRP A 73 -3.12 -4.27 6.06
CA TRP A 73 -3.55 -3.58 4.87
C TRP A 73 -2.87 -4.17 3.63
N ASP A 74 -3.61 -4.38 2.57
CA ASP A 74 -3.13 -5.04 1.34
C ASP A 74 -2.30 -4.12 0.42
N GLY A 75 -2.29 -2.80 0.69
CA GLY A 75 -1.62 -1.79 -0.14
C GLY A 75 -2.30 -1.49 -1.48
N LEU A 76 -3.44 -2.13 -1.78
CA LEU A 76 -4.15 -2.05 -3.06
C LEU A 76 -5.60 -1.55 -2.93
N THR A 77 -6.18 -1.61 -1.72
CA THR A 77 -7.51 -1.09 -1.39
C THR A 77 -7.40 0.15 -0.53
N CYS A 78 -8.32 1.10 -0.62
CA CYS A 78 -8.25 2.32 0.16
C CYS A 78 -8.57 2.05 1.64
N PRO A 79 -7.74 2.48 2.60
CA PRO A 79 -7.97 2.23 4.02
C PRO A 79 -9.16 3.01 4.59
N LYS A 80 -9.53 4.13 3.97
CA LYS A 80 -10.63 5.00 4.42
C LYS A 80 -11.99 4.58 3.86
N CYS A 81 -12.06 4.21 2.58
CA CYS A 81 -13.33 3.95 1.91
C CYS A 81 -13.44 2.55 1.30
N THR A 82 -12.46 1.67 1.54
CA THR A 82 -12.37 0.27 1.07
C THR A 82 -12.41 0.03 -0.44
N ASN A 83 -12.63 1.07 -1.25
CA ASN A 83 -12.59 0.99 -2.71
C ASN A 83 -11.18 0.72 -3.24
N PRO A 84 -11.06 0.06 -4.41
CA PRO A 84 -9.78 -0.17 -5.06
C PRO A 84 -9.09 1.15 -5.43
N ILE A 85 -7.77 1.15 -5.33
CA ILE A 85 -6.97 2.34 -5.59
C ILE A 85 -6.51 2.35 -7.06
N ARG A 86 -6.47 3.53 -7.71
CA ARG A 86 -5.97 3.67 -9.09
C ARG A 86 -4.46 3.80 -9.12
N ALA A 87 -3.78 3.01 -9.94
CA ALA A 87 -2.34 3.13 -10.21
C ALA A 87 -1.99 4.44 -10.95
N ILE A 88 -0.88 5.04 -10.55
CA ILE A 88 -0.29 6.29 -11.06
C ILE A 88 1.22 6.04 -11.16
N GLY A 89 1.76 6.32 -12.32
CA GLY A 89 3.17 6.15 -12.65
C GLY A 89 3.43 6.64 -14.06
N TYR A 90 4.69 6.96 -14.38
CA TYR A 90 5.06 7.40 -15.73
C TYR A 90 4.54 6.43 -16.81
N ASP A 91 4.61 5.13 -16.55
CA ASP A 91 4.15 4.07 -17.46
C ASP A 91 2.62 3.93 -17.52
N VAL A 92 1.89 4.36 -16.47
CA VAL A 92 0.43 4.20 -16.36
C VAL A 92 -0.31 5.39 -16.96
N ASP A 93 0.19 6.62 -16.76
CA ASP A 93 -0.46 7.84 -17.26
C ASP A 93 0.07 8.29 -18.64
N ALA A 94 1.14 7.67 -19.18
CA ALA A 94 1.62 7.92 -20.54
C ALA A 94 0.55 7.65 -21.63
N THR A 95 -0.47 6.82 -21.34
CA THR A 95 -1.58 6.54 -22.27
C THR A 95 -2.62 7.66 -22.38
N LYS A 96 -2.49 8.79 -21.66
CA LYS A 96 -3.40 9.94 -21.78
C LYS A 96 -2.87 11.12 -22.60
N SER A 97 -2.02 10.84 -23.60
CA SER A 97 -1.73 11.80 -24.68
C SER A 97 -2.09 11.22 -26.05
N SER A 98 -3.37 11.02 -26.31
CA SER A 98 -3.89 11.03 -27.69
C SER A 98 -4.95 12.12 -27.84
N ARG A 99 -4.48 13.38 -27.78
CA ARG A 99 -5.18 14.47 -28.46
C ARG A 99 -5.07 14.25 -29.97
N PHE A 100 -5.86 13.34 -30.52
CA PHE A 100 -6.17 13.34 -31.94
C PHE A 100 -7.60 13.87 -32.11
N LYS A 101 -7.70 15.21 -32.22
CA LYS A 101 -8.86 15.86 -32.84
C LYS A 101 -8.73 15.62 -34.34
N TRP A 102 -9.48 14.69 -34.91
CA TRP A 102 -9.82 14.76 -36.32
C TRP A 102 -11.04 15.66 -36.44
N ARG A 103 -10.82 16.86 -36.96
CA ARG A 103 -11.87 17.76 -37.44
C ARG A 103 -12.41 17.13 -38.74
N VAL A 104 -13.73 17.02 -38.80
CA VAL A 104 -14.54 16.58 -39.96
C VAL A 104 -14.18 17.37 -41.20
#